data_AF-A0A4Q9LSI9-F1
#
_entry.id   AF-A0A4Q9LSI9-F1
#
_cell.length_a   1.000
_cell.length_b   1.000
_cell.length_c   1.000
_cell.angle_alpha   90.00
_cell.angle_beta   90.00
_cell.angle_gamma   90.00
#
_symmetry.space_group_name_H-M   'P 1'
#
loop_
_entity.id
_entity.type
_entity.pdbx_description
1 polymer ?
#
loop_
_entity_poly.entity_id
_entity_poly.type
_entity_poly.pdbx_seq_one_letter_code
_entity_poly.pdbx_strand_id
1 'polypeptide(L)'
;MILSYKNFIPQKIARIDTYLKSKDHKIILQSCSNSNFLIYKNEPDPTKTLKTIINKINRSEVLNCEDTISFLNLANFKQEKKLFVEGIEYVKDNIHIEVTVHSITNSDIIINEAFMENFIRNYMTNEIDNSLFNSCETFFVKIYTFA
;
A
#
# COMPACT_ATOMS: atom_id res chain seq x y z
N MET A 1 4.02 -5.63 24.84
CA MET A 1 3.34 -6.77 24.17
C MET A 1 4.11 -7.08 22.91
N ILE A 2 4.82 -8.21 22.84
CA ILE A 2 5.50 -8.63 21.61
C ILE A 2 4.41 -9.27 20.72
N LEU A 3 4.11 -8.64 19.60
CA LEU A 3 3.17 -9.20 18.62
C LEU A 3 3.79 -10.46 18.02
N SER A 4 3.26 -11.63 18.40
CA SER A 4 3.65 -12.88 17.76
C SER A 4 2.98 -12.94 16.38
N TYR A 5 3.78 -12.77 15.33
CA TYR A 5 3.35 -12.82 13.93
C TYR A 5 2.78 -14.18 13.51
N LYS A 6 3.05 -15.26 14.29
CA LYS A 6 2.59 -16.63 14.04
C LYS A 6 1.06 -16.81 14.01
N ASN A 7 0.30 -15.78 14.40
CA ASN A 7 -1.16 -15.81 14.43
C ASN A 7 -1.81 -14.98 13.32
N PHE A 8 -1.04 -14.42 12.39
CA PHE A 8 -1.59 -13.70 11.25
C PHE A 8 -1.68 -14.64 10.05
N ILE A 9 -2.84 -14.68 9.39
CA ILE A 9 -3.02 -15.44 8.16
C ILE A 9 -2.57 -14.55 7.00
N PRO A 10 -1.51 -14.91 6.24
CA PRO A 10 -1.07 -14.12 5.11
C PRO A 10 -2.11 -14.15 3.99
N GLN A 11 -2.38 -13.00 3.39
CA GLN A 11 -3.19 -12.88 2.18
C GLN A 11 -2.38 -12.22 1.08
N LYS A 12 -2.34 -12.85 -0.09
CA LYS A 12 -1.68 -12.25 -1.26
C LYS A 12 -2.46 -11.05 -1.75
N ILE A 13 -1.75 -9.99 -2.06
CA ILE A 13 -2.31 -8.79 -2.69
C ILE A 13 -1.68 -8.58 -4.06
N ALA A 14 -2.54 -8.30 -5.03
CA ALA A 14 -2.16 -7.86 -6.36
C ALA A 14 -3.15 -6.78 -6.77
N ARG A 15 -2.65 -5.60 -7.10
CA ARG A 15 -3.47 -4.47 -7.52
C ARG A 15 -2.70 -3.47 -8.37
N ILE A 16 -3.45 -2.58 -9.00
CA ILE A 16 -2.91 -1.46 -9.77
C ILE A 16 -3.31 -0.17 -9.07
N ASP A 17 -2.31 0.60 -8.64
CA ASP A 17 -2.51 1.92 -8.03
C ASP A 17 -2.27 3.00 -9.09
N THR A 18 -3.33 3.72 -9.48
CA THR A 18 -3.25 4.86 -10.41
C THR A 18 -3.32 6.17 -9.64
N TYR A 19 -2.27 6.97 -9.73
CA TYR A 19 -2.13 8.24 -9.01
C TYR A 19 -2.60 9.38 -9.90
N LEU A 20 -3.56 10.14 -9.40
CA LEU A 20 -4.21 11.25 -10.08
C LEU A 20 -4.06 12.51 -9.23
N LYS A 21 -3.71 13.63 -9.87
CA LYS A 21 -3.49 14.90 -9.20
C LYS A 21 -4.26 16.03 -9.87
N SER A 22 -4.87 16.88 -9.06
CA SER A 22 -5.33 18.22 -9.44
C SER A 22 -4.49 19.26 -8.71
N LYS A 23 -4.80 20.55 -8.87
CA LYS A 23 -4.00 21.65 -8.29
C LYS A 23 -3.70 21.45 -6.80
N ASP A 24 -4.71 21.07 -6.03
CA ASP A 24 -4.66 21.02 -4.56
C ASP A 24 -4.86 19.62 -3.98
N HIS A 25 -5.15 18.61 -4.83
CA HIS A 25 -5.57 17.29 -4.37
C HIS A 25 -4.81 16.15 -5.05
N LYS A 26 -4.53 15.11 -4.28
CA LYS A 26 -3.98 13.83 -4.75
C LYS A 26 -4.97 12.71 -4.43
N ILE A 27 -5.25 11.89 -5.43
CA ILE A 27 -6.15 10.75 -5.35
C ILE A 27 -5.41 9.52 -5.85
N ILE A 28 -5.72 8.37 -5.25
CA ILE A 28 -5.27 7.07 -5.72
C ILE A 28 -6.51 6.28 -6.11
N LEU A 29 -6.52 5.78 -7.33
CA LEU A 29 -7.51 4.81 -7.79
C LEU A 29 -6.86 3.43 -7.75
N GLN A 30 -7.36 2.56 -6.88
CA GLN A 30 -6.84 1.20 -6.71
C GLN A 30 -7.76 0.21 -7.44
N SER A 31 -7.18 -0.56 -8.35
CA SER A 31 -7.87 -1.65 -9.02
C SER A 31 -7.35 -2.99 -8.52
N CYS A 32 -8.19 -3.72 -7.81
CA CYS A 32 -7.92 -5.07 -7.33
C CYS A 32 -8.74 -6.09 -8.12
N SER A 33 -8.43 -7.37 -8.01
CA SER A 33 -9.08 -8.44 -8.78
C SER A 33 -10.61 -8.46 -8.70
N ASN A 34 -11.20 -8.07 -7.56
CA ASN A 34 -12.64 -8.18 -7.31
C ASN A 34 -13.32 -6.86 -6.93
N SER A 35 -12.56 -5.76 -6.84
CA SER A 35 -13.08 -4.51 -6.28
C SER A 35 -12.17 -3.34 -6.65
N ASN A 36 -12.77 -2.18 -6.89
CA ASN A 36 -12.02 -0.96 -7.18
C ASN A 36 -12.32 0.11 -6.12
N PHE A 37 -11.32 0.93 -5.81
CA PHE A 37 -11.46 1.95 -4.77
C PHE A 37 -10.89 3.29 -5.19
N LEU A 38 -11.64 4.34 -4.91
CA LEU A 38 -11.16 5.71 -4.90
C LEU A 38 -10.64 6.03 -3.48
N ILE A 39 -9.38 6.42 -3.39
CA ILE A 39 -8.72 6.76 -2.13
C ILE A 39 -8.27 8.21 -2.16
N TYR A 40 -8.75 8.97 -1.18
CA TYR A 40 -8.28 10.31 -0.90
C TYR A 40 -7.47 10.31 0.40
N LYS A 41 -6.23 10.78 0.32
CA LYS A 41 -5.33 10.90 1.47
C LYS A 41 -5.12 12.38 1.76
N ASN A 42 -5.45 12.80 2.97
CA ASN A 42 -5.01 14.10 3.44
C ASN A 42 -3.49 14.10 3.60
N GLU A 43 -2.86 15.26 3.38
CA GLU A 43 -1.44 15.41 3.70
C GLU A 43 -1.24 15.19 5.21
N PRO A 44 -0.15 14.51 5.60
CA PRO A 44 0.16 14.26 7.00
C PRO A 44 0.28 15.58 7.75
N ASP A 45 -0.25 15.61 8.98
CA ASP A 45 -0.12 16.77 9.86
C ASP A 45 1.38 17.06 10.10
N PRO A 46 1.90 18.21 9.62
CA PRO A 46 3.33 18.52 9.67
C PRO A 46 3.85 18.70 11.11
N THR A 47 2.94 18.82 12.10
CA THR A 47 3.29 18.98 13.52
C THR A 47 3.52 17.64 14.25
N LYS A 48 3.15 16.50 13.63
CA LYS A 48 3.31 15.17 14.23
C LYS A 48 4.66 14.58 13.86
N THR A 49 5.39 14.12 14.88
CA THR A 49 6.72 13.52 14.70
C THR A 49 6.66 12.20 13.92
N LEU A 50 7.64 12.00 13.03
CA LEU A 50 7.80 10.87 12.10
C LEU A 50 7.64 9.46 12.68
N LYS A 51 7.67 9.28 14.01
CA LYS A 51 7.47 7.97 14.65
C LYS A 51 6.07 7.41 14.46
N THR A 52 5.05 8.24 14.23
CA THR A 52 3.69 7.77 13.92
C THR A 52 2.95 8.80 13.07
N ILE A 53 2.83 8.54 11.77
CA ILE A 53 2.04 9.38 10.86
C ILE A 53 0.58 8.94 10.95
N ILE A 54 -0.26 9.77 11.57
CA ILE A 54 -1.72 9.57 11.56
C ILE A 54 -2.29 10.29 10.33
N ASN A 55 -2.67 9.52 9.31
CA ASN A 55 -3.35 10.04 8.12
C ASN A 55 -4.83 9.67 8.13
N LYS A 56 -5.69 10.66 7.89
CA LYS A 56 -7.09 10.38 7.55
C LYS A 56 -7.16 9.90 6.11
N ILE A 57 -7.60 8.67 5.92
CA ILE A 57 -7.79 8.04 4.62
C ILE A 57 -9.30 7.91 4.39
N ASN A 58 -9.81 8.57 3.36
CA ASN A 58 -11.18 8.32 2.89
C ASN A 58 -11.10 7.33 1.72
N ARG A 59 -11.86 6.25 1.82
CA ARG A 59 -11.92 5.18 0.81
C ARG A 59 -13.37 4.98 0.38
N SER A 60 -13.61 4.95 -0.91
CA SER A 60 -14.92 4.71 -1.49
C SER A 60 -14.80 3.64 -2.57
N GLU A 61 -15.71 2.67 -2.57
CA GLU A 61 -15.76 1.66 -3.62
C GLU A 61 -16.30 2.27 -4.91
N VAL A 62 -15.74 1.87 -6.04
CA VAL A 62 -16.18 2.28 -7.37
C VAL A 62 -16.35 1.05 -8.24
N LEU A 63 -17.27 1.11 -9.21
CA LEU A 63 -17.58 -0.04 -10.06
C LEU A 63 -16.48 -0.27 -11.11
N ASN A 64 -16.07 0.80 -11.80
CA ASN A 64 -15.12 0.75 -12.91
C ASN A 64 -14.05 1.84 -12.77
N CYS A 65 -12.77 1.44 -12.87
CA CYS A 65 -11.66 2.37 -12.83
C CYS A 65 -11.57 3.28 -14.06
N GLU A 66 -11.83 2.78 -15.27
CA GLU A 66 -11.67 3.54 -16.51
C GLU A 66 -12.69 4.68 -16.63
N ASP A 67 -13.95 4.38 -16.28
CA ASP A 67 -15.01 5.39 -16.22
C ASP A 67 -14.72 6.43 -15.14
N THR A 68 -14.19 5.99 -13.99
CA THR A 68 -13.80 6.88 -12.89
C THR A 68 -12.64 7.80 -13.31
N ILE A 69 -11.64 7.29 -14.04
CA ILE A 69 -10.54 8.10 -14.59
C ILE A 69 -11.10 9.14 -15.56
N SER A 70 -12.00 8.73 -16.46
CA SER A 70 -12.62 9.63 -17.43
C SER A 70 -13.39 10.76 -16.75
N PHE A 71 -14.15 10.46 -15.71
CA PHE A 71 -14.84 11.46 -14.89
C PHE A 71 -13.85 12.38 -14.17
N LEU A 72 -12.78 11.84 -13.58
CA LEU A 72 -11.76 12.64 -12.88
C LEU A 72 -10.98 13.55 -13.84
N ASN A 73 -10.74 13.12 -15.07
CA ASN A 73 -10.14 13.96 -16.10
C ASN A 73 -11.00 15.20 -16.41
N LEU A 74 -12.33 15.04 -16.48
CA LEU A 74 -13.27 16.18 -16.62
C LEU A 74 -13.20 17.12 -15.41
N ALA A 75 -12.89 16.59 -14.23
CA ALA A 75 -12.67 17.36 -13.00
C ALA A 75 -11.22 17.89 -12.84
N ASN A 76 -10.45 17.97 -13.94
CA ASN A 76 -9.05 18.46 -13.97
C ASN A 76 -8.05 17.66 -13.14
N PHE A 77 -8.35 16.40 -12.81
CA PHE A 77 -7.31 15.47 -12.35
C PHE A 77 -6.55 14.93 -13.54
N LYS A 78 -5.22 14.88 -13.44
CA LYS A 78 -4.34 14.27 -14.44
C LYS A 78 -3.62 13.09 -13.83
N GLN A 79 -3.47 12.02 -14.61
CA GLN A 79 -2.69 10.87 -14.18
C GLN A 79 -1.21 11.27 -14.09
N GLU A 80 -0.59 11.06 -12.92
CA GLU A 80 0.83 11.28 -12.70
C GLU A 80 1.64 10.00 -12.91
N LYS A 81 1.15 8.88 -12.38
CA LYS A 81 1.81 7.56 -12.49
C LYS A 81 0.83 6.41 -12.28
N LYS A 82 1.21 5.25 -12.78
CA LYS A 82 0.51 3.97 -12.59
C LYS A 82 1.52 2.96 -12.04
N LEU A 83 1.19 2.31 -10.94
CA LEU A 83 2.05 1.34 -10.27
C LEU A 83 1.36 -0.02 -10.18
N PHE A 84 2.10 -1.07 -10.52
CA PHE A 84 1.74 -2.44 -10.23
C PHE A 84 2.23 -2.77 -8.83
N VAL A 85 1.31 -3.23 -7.98
CA VAL A 85 1.55 -3.47 -6.57
C VAL A 85 1.27 -4.93 -6.26
N GLU A 86 2.32 -5.62 -5.83
CA GLU A 86 2.26 -7.00 -5.36
C GLU A 86 2.79 -7.08 -3.93
N GLY A 87 2.27 -8.03 -3.15
CA GLY A 87 2.61 -8.10 -1.74
C GLY A 87 1.88 -9.18 -0.97
N ILE A 88 2.06 -9.10 0.34
CA ILE A 88 1.33 -9.88 1.32
C ILE A 88 0.79 -8.93 2.38
N GLU A 89 -0.47 -9.13 2.76
CA GLU A 89 -1.07 -8.46 3.89
C GLU A 89 -1.39 -9.44 5.03
N TYR A 90 -1.37 -8.90 6.24
CA TYR A 90 -1.62 -9.60 7.48
C TYR A 90 -2.64 -8.77 8.27
N VAL A 91 -3.81 -9.35 8.52
CA VAL A 91 -4.86 -8.71 9.31
C VAL A 91 -5.09 -9.54 10.56
N LYS A 92 -4.95 -8.92 11.73
CA LYS A 92 -5.34 -9.54 13.01
C LYS A 92 -5.80 -8.47 13.98
N ASP A 93 -6.92 -8.76 14.64
CA ASP A 93 -7.56 -7.83 15.57
C ASP A 93 -7.75 -6.47 14.89
N ASN A 94 -7.18 -5.41 15.46
CA ASN A 94 -7.23 -4.05 14.91
C ASN A 94 -5.94 -3.67 14.14
N ILE A 95 -5.05 -4.62 13.86
CA ILE A 95 -3.75 -4.37 13.21
C ILE A 95 -3.78 -4.93 11.80
N HIS A 96 -3.44 -4.08 10.83
CA HIS A 96 -3.22 -4.48 9.44
C HIS A 96 -1.82 -4.11 9.02
N ILE A 97 -1.03 -5.12 8.69
CA ILE A 97 0.32 -4.96 8.17
C ILE A 97 0.28 -5.31 6.69
N GLU A 98 0.72 -4.37 5.86
CA GLU A 98 0.80 -4.52 4.43
C GLU A 98 2.26 -4.35 4.03
N VAL A 99 2.81 -5.34 3.31
CA VAL A 99 4.13 -5.23 2.72
C VAL A 99 4.02 -5.45 1.23
N THR A 100 4.44 -4.44 0.50
CA THR A 100 4.27 -4.35 -0.95
C THR A 100 5.55 -3.95 -1.64
N VAL A 101 5.74 -4.46 -2.85
CA VAL A 101 6.65 -3.89 -3.84
C VAL A 101 5.83 -3.16 -4.89
N HIS A 102 6.31 -1.99 -5.29
CA HIS A 102 5.66 -1.17 -6.31
C HIS A 102 6.59 -1.14 -7.53
N SER A 103 6.11 -1.54 -8.70
CA SER A 103 6.84 -1.39 -9.95
C SER A 103 6.06 -0.54 -10.96
N ILE A 104 6.81 0.13 -11.83
CA ILE A 104 6.28 0.82 -13.01
C ILE A 104 6.08 -0.13 -14.20
N THR A 105 6.65 -1.33 -14.14
CA THR A 105 6.47 -2.38 -15.14
C THR A 105 5.71 -3.55 -14.53
N ASN A 106 4.92 -4.26 -15.35
CA ASN A 106 4.23 -5.48 -14.92
C ASN A 106 5.22 -6.67 -14.90
N SER A 107 6.30 -6.53 -14.15
CA SER A 107 7.28 -7.58 -13.95
C SER A 107 6.78 -8.52 -12.85
N ASP A 108 6.97 -9.83 -13.03
CA ASP A 108 6.63 -10.83 -12.01
C ASP A 108 7.55 -10.64 -10.80
N ILE A 109 7.11 -9.86 -9.81
CA ILE A 109 7.86 -9.66 -8.59
C ILE A 109 7.48 -10.79 -7.64
N ILE A 110 8.29 -11.84 -7.62
CA ILE A 110 8.05 -13.00 -6.74
C ILE A 110 8.37 -12.64 -5.28
N ILE A 111 7.40 -12.05 -4.59
CA ILE A 111 7.39 -11.96 -3.13
C ILE A 111 6.79 -13.26 -2.60
N ASN A 112 7.62 -14.09 -1.97
CA ASN A 112 7.16 -15.32 -1.32
C ASN A 112 7.02 -15.15 0.20
N GLU A 113 6.24 -16.03 0.83
CA GLU A 113 5.95 -15.99 2.27
C GLU A 113 7.24 -16.05 3.12
N ALA A 114 8.25 -16.80 2.70
CA ALA A 114 9.52 -16.94 3.44
C ALA A 114 10.33 -15.62 3.50
N PHE A 115 10.40 -14.88 2.39
CA PHE A 115 10.98 -13.54 2.36
C PHE A 115 10.24 -12.61 3.31
N MET A 116 8.90 -12.72 3.32
CA MET A 116 8.01 -11.89 4.10
C MET A 116 8.05 -12.15 5.61
N GLU A 117 8.11 -13.41 6.03
CA GLU A 117 8.29 -13.79 7.43
C GLU A 117 9.64 -13.30 7.98
N ASN A 118 10.71 -13.45 7.19
CA ASN A 118 12.03 -12.94 7.57
C ASN A 118 12.03 -11.42 7.71
N PHE A 119 11.39 -10.70 6.78
CA PHE A 119 11.28 -9.25 6.82
C PHE A 119 10.54 -8.76 8.08
N ILE A 120 9.37 -9.33 8.40
CA ILE A 120 8.58 -8.93 9.57
C ILE A 120 9.32 -9.27 10.86
N ARG A 121 9.93 -10.47 10.95
CA ARG A 121 10.75 -10.85 12.11
C ARG A 121 11.85 -9.81 12.35
N ASN A 122 12.61 -9.50 11.31
CA ASN A 122 13.75 -8.58 11.35
C ASN A 122 13.33 -7.13 11.66
N TYR A 123 12.22 -6.65 11.08
CA TYR A 123 11.66 -5.32 11.37
C TYR A 123 11.19 -5.20 12.82
N MET A 124 10.54 -6.24 13.35
CA MET A 124 10.04 -6.26 14.73
C MET A 124 11.16 -6.43 15.77
N THR A 125 12.33 -6.93 15.37
CA THR A 125 13.52 -7.10 16.23
C THR A 125 14.59 -6.02 16.03
N ASN A 126 14.38 -5.01 15.17
CA ASN A 126 15.36 -3.97 14.78
C ASN A 126 16.66 -4.50 14.10
N GLU A 127 16.65 -5.71 13.56
CA GLU A 127 17.80 -6.31 12.86
C GLU A 127 17.48 -6.44 11.36
N ILE A 128 17.53 -5.34 10.61
CA ILE A 128 17.29 -5.37 9.16
C ILE A 128 18.56 -5.81 8.43
N ASP A 129 18.61 -7.07 8.00
CA ASP A 129 19.63 -7.55 7.06
C ASP A 129 19.32 -7.03 5.64
N ASN A 130 20.12 -6.05 5.19
CA ASN A 130 19.94 -5.39 3.91
C ASN A 130 20.30 -6.28 2.69
N SER A 131 20.95 -7.43 2.91
CA SER A 131 21.36 -8.33 1.82
C SER A 131 20.19 -9.02 1.11
N LEU A 132 19.02 -9.05 1.74
CA LEU A 132 17.79 -9.64 1.20
C LEU A 132 17.10 -8.75 0.14
N PHE A 133 17.44 -7.45 0.05
CA PHE A 133 16.76 -6.49 -0.84
C PHE A 133 17.45 -6.27 -2.18
N ASN A 134 18.45 -7.08 -2.52
CA ASN A 134 19.39 -6.84 -3.63
C ASN A 134 18.78 -6.93 -5.06
N SER A 135 17.47 -7.01 -5.24
CA SER A 135 16.84 -7.08 -6.57
C SER A 135 15.50 -6.35 -6.74
N CYS A 136 15.02 -5.57 -5.77
CA CYS A 136 13.66 -5.01 -5.82
C CYS A 136 13.62 -3.47 -5.82
N GLU A 137 12.77 -2.91 -6.67
CA GLU A 137 12.78 -1.49 -7.05
C GLU A 137 12.38 -0.51 -5.94
N THR A 138 11.62 -0.92 -4.91
CA THR A 138 11.44 -0.27 -3.59
C THR A 138 10.45 -1.10 -2.77
N PHE A 139 10.74 -1.39 -1.50
CA PHE A 139 9.79 -2.03 -0.58
C PHE A 139 9.05 -0.98 0.25
N PHE A 140 7.74 -1.18 0.41
CA PHE A 140 6.90 -0.37 1.29
C PHE A 140 6.26 -1.23 2.35
N VAL A 141 6.48 -0.87 3.61
CA VAL A 141 5.79 -1.43 4.78
C VAL A 141 4.82 -0.39 5.28
N LYS A 142 3.55 -0.77 5.36
CA LYS A 142 2.52 0.06 5.98
C LYS A 142 1.90 -0.71 7.12
N ILE A 143 1.83 -0.08 8.28
CA ILE A 143 1.18 -0.63 9.46
C ILE A 143 0.03 0.31 9.80
N TYR A 144 -1.18 -0.21 9.70
CA TYR A 144 -2.40 0.47 10.08
C TYR A 144 -2.91 -0.09 11.40
N THR A 145 -3.46 0.79 12.23
CA THR A 145 -4.24 0.40 13.41
C THR A 145 -5.63 0.98 13.26
N PHE A 146 -6.65 0.14 13.42
CA PHE A 146 -8.06 0.56 13.39
C PHE A 146 -8.50 0.91 14.82
N ALA A 147 -9.19 2.05 14.98
CA ALA A 147 -9.74 2.50 16.25
C ALA A 147 -11.16 1.96 16.45
#